data_AF-A0A5R2MZD6-F1
#
_entry.id   AF-A0A5R2MZD6-F1
#
_cell.length_a   1.000
_cell.length_b   1.000
_cell.length_c   1.000
_cell.angle_alpha   90.00
_cell.angle_beta   90.00
_cell.angle_gamma   90.00
#
_symmetry.space_group_name_H-M   'P 1'
#
loop_
_entity.id
_entity.type
_entity.pdbx_description
1 polymer ?
#
loop_
_entity_poly.entity_id
_entity_poly.type
_entity_poly.pdbx_seq_one_letter_code
_entity_poly.pdbx_strand_id
1 'polypeptide(L)'
;AGTPVLIVALPLKECIKFPGIKDGTLFQKNVRQSLGSSNAVNKGIRSSILGDKRSDFFFFHNGVTALCNKMQMDGDTLSLSGLSIVNGCQSLNTILSCSETVKKVDDAFILFRFYEIPQRDRADKISIY
;
A
#
# COMPACT_ATOMS: atom_id res chain seq x y z
N ALA A 1 -9.82 -6.50 23.68
CA ALA A 1 -10.34 -7.10 22.42
C ALA A 1 -9.23 -7.06 21.37
N GLY A 2 -9.02 -8.14 20.63
CA GLY A 2 -8.01 -8.19 19.55
C GLY A 2 -8.37 -7.21 18.44
N THR A 3 -7.35 -6.63 17.78
CA THR A 3 -7.55 -5.85 16.57
C THR A 3 -7.79 -6.79 15.39
N PRO A 4 -8.90 -6.65 14.64
CA PRO A 4 -9.06 -7.35 13.38
C PRO A 4 -7.91 -7.01 12.43
N VAL A 5 -7.28 -8.05 11.89
CA VAL A 5 -6.17 -7.93 10.93
C VAL A 5 -6.49 -8.76 9.71
N LEU A 6 -6.27 -8.19 8.53
CA LEU A 6 -6.29 -8.91 7.27
C LEU A 6 -4.96 -8.74 6.56
N ILE A 7 -4.37 -9.85 6.14
CA ILE A 7 -3.12 -9.87 5.38
C ILE A 7 -3.40 -10.47 4.02
N VAL A 8 -3.03 -9.77 2.94
CA VAL A 8 -3.27 -10.21 1.57
C VAL A 8 -2.03 -9.99 0.70
N ALA A 9 -1.84 -10.87 -0.28
CA ALA A 9 -0.98 -10.61 -1.43
C ALA A 9 -1.83 -9.88 -2.48
N LEU A 10 -1.62 -8.58 -2.63
CA LEU A 10 -2.42 -7.76 -3.53
C LEU A 10 -1.72 -7.61 -4.89
N PRO A 11 -2.37 -7.91 -6.03
CA PRO A 11 -1.81 -7.65 -7.34
C PRO A 11 -1.50 -6.15 -7.50
N LEU A 12 -0.37 -5.81 -8.14
CA LEU A 12 0.02 -4.40 -8.32
C LEU A 12 -1.04 -3.60 -9.10
N LYS A 13 -1.79 -4.24 -10.01
CA LYS A 13 -2.90 -3.63 -10.76
C LYS A 13 -4.08 -3.21 -9.89
N GLU A 14 -4.26 -3.81 -8.71
CA GLU A 14 -5.27 -3.37 -7.76
C GLU A 14 -4.78 -2.15 -6.97
N CYS A 15 -3.47 -2.04 -6.72
CA CYS A 15 -2.89 -0.90 -6.01
C CYS A 15 -3.14 0.44 -6.72
N ILE A 16 -3.16 0.47 -8.05
CA ILE A 16 -3.40 1.70 -8.82
C ILE A 16 -4.86 2.17 -8.78
N LYS A 17 -5.79 1.34 -8.27
CA LYS A 17 -7.21 1.66 -8.14
C LYS A 17 -7.53 2.36 -6.81
N PHE A 18 -6.62 2.37 -5.84
CA PHE A 18 -6.86 3.06 -4.58
C PHE A 18 -7.06 4.57 -4.81
N PRO A 19 -8.13 5.15 -4.27
CA PRO A 19 -8.34 6.59 -4.33
C PRO A 19 -7.28 7.30 -3.47
N GLY A 20 -7.02 8.57 -3.77
CA GLY A 20 -6.20 9.41 -2.91
C GLY A 20 -4.68 9.16 -2.94
N ILE A 21 -4.18 8.26 -3.79
CA ILE A 21 -2.73 8.14 -4.02
C ILE A 21 -2.19 9.39 -4.73
N LYS A 22 -2.90 9.87 -5.77
CA LYS A 22 -2.46 11.00 -6.61
C LYS A 22 -2.41 12.34 -5.86
N ASP A 23 -3.45 12.62 -5.10
CA ASP A 23 -3.59 13.86 -4.31
C ASP A 23 -2.99 13.75 -2.90
N GLY A 24 -2.51 12.56 -2.53
CA GLY A 24 -1.89 12.28 -1.25
C GLY A 24 -2.83 12.15 -0.06
N THR A 25 -4.15 12.29 -0.25
CA THR A 25 -5.15 12.17 0.85
C THR A 25 -5.07 10.83 1.56
N LEU A 26 -4.72 9.77 0.82
CA LEU A 26 -4.55 8.42 1.39
C LEU A 26 -3.37 8.32 2.38
N PHE A 27 -2.40 9.23 2.28
CA PHE A 27 -1.18 9.28 3.08
C PHE A 27 -1.20 10.37 4.17
N GLN A 28 -2.34 11.02 4.44
CA GLN A 28 -2.40 12.12 5.42
C GLN A 28 -1.93 11.72 6.81
N LYS A 29 -2.17 10.47 7.22
CA LYS A 29 -1.67 9.92 8.49
C LYS A 29 -0.33 9.21 8.31
N ASN A 30 0.46 9.50 7.28
CA ASN A 30 1.78 8.90 7.11
C ASN A 30 2.85 9.93 7.50
N VAL A 31 3.59 9.68 8.58
CA VAL A 31 4.72 10.55 8.95
C VAL A 31 5.90 10.43 7.98
N ARG A 32 5.98 9.33 7.21
CA ARG A 32 6.99 9.10 6.17
C ARG A 32 6.44 9.55 4.83
N GLN A 33 6.42 10.86 4.63
CA GLN A 33 6.04 11.46 3.35
C GLN A 33 6.95 10.96 2.20
N SER A 34 6.43 10.99 0.96
CA SER A 34 7.17 10.51 -0.21
C SER A 34 8.45 11.33 -0.45
N LEU A 35 9.61 10.66 -0.48
CA LEU A 35 10.93 11.29 -0.65
C LEU A 35 11.26 11.74 -2.10
N GLY A 36 10.24 11.93 -2.95
CA GLY A 36 10.40 12.31 -4.36
C GLY A 36 10.93 11.18 -5.27
N SER A 37 10.63 11.23 -6.57
CA SER A 37 10.91 10.16 -7.55
C SER A 37 12.39 9.85 -7.77
N SER A 38 13.31 10.74 -7.39
CA SER A 38 14.76 10.61 -7.64
C SER A 38 15.54 9.85 -6.56
N ASN A 39 14.91 9.44 -5.46
CA ASN A 39 15.58 8.72 -4.38
C ASN A 39 15.91 7.27 -4.80
N ALA A 40 17.06 6.74 -4.34
CA ALA A 40 17.53 5.38 -4.59
C ALA A 40 16.47 4.31 -4.30
N VAL A 41 15.66 4.50 -3.25
CA VAL A 41 14.55 3.60 -2.92
C VAL A 41 13.52 3.53 -4.06
N ASN A 42 13.05 4.67 -4.54
CA ASN A 42 12.06 4.73 -5.63
C ASN A 42 12.63 4.17 -6.94
N LYS A 43 13.92 4.38 -7.22
CA LYS A 43 14.60 3.76 -8.36
C LYS A 43 14.64 2.24 -8.25
N GLY A 44 14.93 1.71 -7.05
CA GLY A 44 14.92 0.27 -6.78
C GLY A 44 13.53 -0.34 -6.99
N ILE A 45 12.50 0.29 -6.43
CA ILE A 45 11.10 -0.13 -6.63
C ILE A 45 10.75 -0.13 -8.11
N ARG A 46 11.03 0.97 -8.82
CA ARG A 46 10.77 1.08 -10.26
C ARG A 46 11.50 0.01 -11.06
N SER A 47 12.77 -0.25 -10.75
CA SER A 47 13.56 -1.28 -11.42
C SER A 47 12.94 -2.67 -11.24
N SER A 48 12.47 -3.00 -10.03
CA SER A 48 11.78 -4.29 -9.78
C SER A 48 10.45 -4.43 -10.53
N ILE A 49 9.75 -3.33 -10.81
CA ILE A 49 8.51 -3.36 -11.61
C ILE A 49 8.80 -3.52 -13.10
N LEU A 50 9.88 -2.90 -13.61
CA LEU A 50 10.15 -2.85 -15.04
C LEU A 50 11.08 -3.97 -15.52
N GLY A 51 11.88 -4.55 -14.64
CA GLY A 51 12.84 -5.60 -14.96
C GLY A 51 12.25 -7.00 -15.04
N ASP A 52 13.15 -7.97 -15.22
CA ASP A 52 12.82 -9.38 -15.46
C ASP A 52 12.46 -10.14 -14.17
N LYS A 53 12.88 -9.63 -13.00
CA LYS A 53 12.58 -10.22 -11.66
C LYS A 53 11.31 -9.67 -11.03
N ARG A 54 10.31 -9.37 -11.85
CA ARG A 54 9.07 -8.73 -11.41
C ARG A 54 8.20 -9.64 -10.55
N SER A 55 8.22 -10.94 -10.83
CA SER A 55 7.55 -11.96 -10.02
C SER A 55 8.05 -11.98 -8.56
N ASP A 56 9.31 -11.62 -8.34
CA ASP A 56 9.91 -11.53 -7.01
C ASP A 56 9.57 -10.22 -6.26
N PHE A 57 8.78 -9.32 -6.86
CA PHE A 57 8.43 -8.03 -6.26
C PHE A 57 7.86 -8.19 -4.84
N PHE A 58 7.09 -9.24 -4.61
CA PHE A 58 6.52 -9.53 -3.29
C PHE A 58 7.59 -9.63 -2.18
N PHE A 59 8.79 -10.14 -2.50
CA PHE A 59 9.88 -10.36 -1.55
C PHE A 59 10.81 -9.15 -1.39
N PHE A 60 10.87 -8.27 -2.38
CA PHE A 60 11.79 -7.12 -2.36
C PHE A 60 11.28 -5.92 -1.57
N HIS A 61 10.00 -5.92 -1.19
CA HIS A 61 9.35 -4.80 -0.53
C HIS A 61 8.76 -5.19 0.82
N ASN A 62 8.90 -4.30 1.81
CA ASN A 62 8.40 -4.51 3.18
C ASN A 62 6.85 -4.53 3.30
N GLY A 63 6.16 -4.45 2.16
CA GLY A 63 4.71 -4.38 2.06
C GLY A 63 4.14 -3.00 2.37
N VAL A 64 2.81 -2.94 2.41
CA VAL A 64 2.02 -1.75 2.73
C VAL A 64 1.24 -2.02 4.01
N THR A 65 1.21 -1.03 4.90
CA THR A 65 0.38 -1.07 6.11
C THR A 65 -0.70 -0.02 6.03
N ALA A 66 -1.94 -0.48 6.15
CA ALA A 66 -3.15 0.32 6.11
C ALA A 66 -3.92 0.22 7.41
N LEU A 67 -4.39 1.37 7.87
CA LEU A 67 -5.32 1.50 8.97
C LEU A 67 -6.70 1.85 8.41
N CYS A 68 -7.75 1.35 9.04
CA CYS A 68 -9.11 1.73 8.72
C CYS A 68 -9.96 1.72 9.99
N ASN A 69 -11.10 2.40 9.95
CA ASN A 69 -12.03 2.46 11.08
C ASN A 69 -12.90 1.20 11.16
N LYS A 70 -13.18 0.58 10.00
CA LYS A 70 -14.03 -0.61 9.87
C LYS A 70 -13.62 -1.43 8.65
N MET A 71 -13.55 -2.76 8.81
CA MET A 71 -13.41 -3.75 7.77
C MET A 71 -14.66 -4.61 7.70
N GLN A 72 -15.13 -4.89 6.50
CA GLN A 72 -16.21 -5.84 6.24
C GLN A 72 -15.81 -6.72 5.08
N MET A 73 -15.94 -8.03 5.25
CA MET A 73 -15.71 -9.01 4.20
C MET A 73 -17.05 -9.55 3.73
N ASP A 74 -17.27 -9.54 2.42
CA ASP A 74 -18.41 -10.17 1.76
C ASP A 74 -17.90 -11.08 0.63
N GLY A 75 -17.83 -12.38 0.90
CA GLY A 75 -17.11 -13.33 0.06
C GLY A 75 -15.63 -12.93 -0.09
N ASP A 76 -15.22 -12.64 -1.33
CA ASP A 76 -13.87 -12.17 -1.67
C ASP A 76 -13.75 -10.64 -1.73
N THR A 77 -14.81 -9.90 -1.38
CA THR A 77 -14.83 -8.44 -1.43
C THR A 77 -14.56 -7.83 -0.06
N LEU A 78 -13.44 -7.12 0.05
CA LEU A 78 -13.09 -6.34 1.24
C LEU A 78 -13.59 -4.89 1.12
N SER A 79 -14.52 -4.50 1.99
CA SER A 79 -14.97 -3.11 2.13
C SER A 79 -14.31 -2.45 3.34
N LEU A 80 -13.71 -1.27 3.11
CA LEU A 80 -12.95 -0.52 4.11
C LEU A 80 -13.55 0.87 4.30
N SER A 81 -13.68 1.32 5.55
CA SER A 81 -14.10 2.70 5.88
C SER A 81 -13.00 3.44 6.61
N GLY A 82 -12.73 4.70 6.24
CA GLY A 82 -11.70 5.52 6.87
C GLY A 82 -10.27 5.04 6.60
N LEU A 83 -9.99 4.55 5.38
CA LEU A 83 -8.70 3.99 4.99
C LEU A 83 -7.58 5.05 5.04
N SER A 84 -6.43 4.68 5.61
CA SER A 84 -5.22 5.50 5.58
C SER A 84 -3.97 4.62 5.56
N ILE A 85 -2.98 4.99 4.74
CA ILE A 85 -1.73 4.25 4.59
C ILE A 85 -0.66 4.86 5.48
N VAL A 86 -0.18 4.10 6.45
CA VAL A 86 0.85 4.51 7.42
C VAL A 86 2.25 3.97 7.07
N ASN A 87 2.34 2.98 6.18
CA ASN A 87 3.60 2.49 5.61
C ASN A 87 3.40 2.08 4.15
N GLY A 88 4.38 2.35 3.27
CA GLY A 88 4.31 1.99 1.86
C GLY A 88 4.00 3.14 0.90
N CYS A 89 4.10 4.40 1.36
CA CYS A 89 3.89 5.60 0.54
C CYS A 89 4.76 5.61 -0.73
N GLN A 90 6.05 5.28 -0.60
CA GLN A 90 6.99 5.20 -1.73
C GLN A 90 6.62 4.10 -2.73
N SER A 91 6.26 2.91 -2.23
CA SER A 91 5.86 1.78 -3.06
C SER A 91 4.61 2.11 -3.86
N LEU A 92 3.55 2.61 -3.21
CA LEU A 92 2.30 2.95 -3.89
C LEU A 92 2.46 4.08 -4.91
N ASN A 93 3.22 5.12 -4.59
CA ASN A 93 3.52 6.19 -5.56
C ASN A 93 4.33 5.69 -6.76
N THR A 94 5.30 4.79 -6.54
CA THR A 94 6.12 4.24 -7.61
C THR A 94 5.33 3.25 -8.48
N ILE A 95 4.47 2.43 -7.88
CA ILE A 95 3.53 1.56 -8.60
C ILE A 95 2.60 2.41 -9.48
N LEU A 96 2.07 3.52 -8.94
CA LEU A 96 1.23 4.44 -9.69
C LEU A 96 1.97 5.13 -10.85
N SER A 97 3.22 5.58 -10.63
CA SER A 97 4.02 6.19 -11.70
C SER A 97 4.38 5.20 -12.82
N CYS A 98 4.38 3.90 -12.51
CA CYS A 98 4.57 2.81 -13.48
C CYS A 98 3.24 2.21 -13.98
N SER A 99 2.10 2.91 -13.81
CA SER A 99 0.77 2.36 -14.06
C SER A 99 0.56 1.78 -15.46
N GLU A 100 1.19 2.33 -16.50
CA GLU A 100 1.11 1.80 -17.87
C GLU A 100 1.66 0.36 -17.98
N THR A 101 2.72 0.07 -17.23
CA THR A 101 3.33 -1.26 -17.17
C THR A 101 2.56 -2.17 -16.21
N VAL A 102 2.21 -1.63 -15.03
CA VAL A 102 1.50 -2.37 -13.98
C VAL A 102 0.13 -2.90 -14.45
N LYS A 103 -0.57 -2.17 -15.34
CA LYS A 103 -1.84 -2.64 -15.93
C LYS A 103 -1.70 -3.88 -16.81
N LYS A 104 -0.50 -4.17 -17.30
CA LYS A 104 -0.22 -5.26 -18.25
C LYS A 104 0.39 -6.49 -17.58
N VAL A 105 0.53 -6.48 -16.25
CA VAL A 105 1.14 -7.57 -15.51
C VAL A 105 0.22 -8.17 -14.46
N ASP A 106 0.26 -9.49 -14.43
CA ASP A 106 -0.57 -10.34 -13.58
C ASP A 106 0.27 -11.18 -12.60
N ASP A 107 1.59 -11.16 -12.73
CA ASP A 107 2.55 -11.96 -11.98
C ASP A 107 3.23 -11.21 -10.83
N ALA A 108 2.81 -9.98 -10.55
CA ALA A 108 3.42 -9.10 -9.56
C ALA A 108 2.46 -8.77 -8.40
N PHE A 109 2.92 -9.01 -7.17
CA PHE A 109 2.13 -8.85 -5.95
C PHE A 109 2.89 -8.08 -4.88
N ILE A 110 2.17 -7.39 -4.00
CA ILE A 110 2.73 -6.75 -2.81
C ILE A 110 1.99 -7.22 -1.55
N LEU A 111 2.74 -7.45 -0.47
CA LEU A 111 2.18 -7.75 0.84
C LEU A 111 1.40 -6.54 1.36
N PHE A 112 0.14 -6.73 1.72
CA PHE A 112 -0.73 -5.69 2.28
C PHE A 112 -1.26 -6.14 3.63
N ARG A 113 -1.17 -5.27 4.63
CA ARG A 113 -1.72 -5.48 5.98
C ARG A 113 -2.76 -4.42 6.27
N PHE A 114 -3.99 -4.85 6.51
CA PHE A 114 -5.09 -4.00 6.95
C PHE A 114 -5.34 -4.21 8.44
N TYR A 115 -5.41 -3.11 9.19
CA TYR A 115 -5.74 -3.11 10.61
C TYR A 115 -7.02 -2.31 10.83
N GLU A 116 -7.99 -2.89 11.51
CA GLU A 116 -9.18 -2.17 11.96
C GLU A 116 -8.89 -1.51 13.32
N ILE A 117 -8.76 -0.19 13.30
CA ILE A 117 -8.43 0.63 14.46
C ILE A 117 -9.43 1.78 14.54
N PRO A 118 -10.57 1.58 15.20
CA PRO A 118 -11.58 2.63 15.36
C PRO A 118 -11.11 3.73 16.33
N GLN A 119 -10.14 3.45 17.22
CA GLN A 119 -9.60 4.43 18.15
C GLN A 119 -8.55 5.32 17.49
N ARG A 120 -8.85 6.63 17.38
CA ARG A 120 -7.97 7.61 16.74
C ARG A 120 -6.59 7.70 17.39
N ASP A 121 -6.51 7.77 18.70
CA ASP A 121 -5.23 7.90 19.43
C ASP A 121 -4.28 6.73 19.18
N ARG A 122 -4.83 5.53 18.98
CA ARG A 122 -4.05 4.34 18.68
C ARG A 122 -3.57 4.34 17.23
N ALA A 123 -4.41 4.79 16.29
CA ALA A 123 -4.02 4.95 14.89
C ALA A 123 -2.88 5.97 14.73
N ASP A 124 -2.93 7.09 15.46
CA ASP A 124 -1.91 8.13 15.42
C ASP A 124 -0.57 7.64 16.00
N LYS A 125 -0.59 6.84 17.09
CA LYS A 125 0.63 6.20 17.61
C LYS A 125 1.27 5.25 16.59
N ILE A 126 0.47 4.42 15.92
CA ILE A 126 0.97 3.44 14.92
C ILE A 126 1.55 4.13 13.69
N SER A 127 1.10 5.34 13.37
CA SER A 127 1.67 6.14 12.29
C SER A 127 3.10 6.59 12.57
N ILE A 128 3.42 6.88 13.84
CA ILE A 128 4.69 7.48 14.25
C ILE A 128 5.82 6.44 14.33
N TYR A 129 5.54 5.26 14.89
CA TYR A 129 6.51 4.19 15.14
C TYR A 129 6.61 3.24 13.93
#